data_AF-A0A934CEL9-F1
#
_entry.id   AF-A0A934CEL9-F1
#
_cell.length_a   1.000
_cell.length_b   1.000
_cell.length_c   1.000
_cell.angle_alpha   90.00
_cell.angle_beta   90.00
_cell.angle_gamma   90.00
#
_symmetry.space_group_name_H-M   'P 1'
#
loop_
_entity.id
_entity.type
_entity.pdbx_description
1 polymer ?
#
loop_
_entity_poly.entity_id
_entity_poly.type
_entity_poly.pdbx_seq_one_letter_code
_entity_poly.pdbx_strand_id
1 'polypeptide(L)'
;MARGKEKGQAMAEFALVMPILILLLFGMTFAAFYAFRSAATDWGVFITGVASGSYNTPATEHARENVLWPDLADRIHAGQSGPRQVRSLISIEDSRDWIFGIRLIEAQRAATHFRLWRFYPGPPPAGGIE
;
A
#
# COMPACT_ATOMS: atom_id res chain seq x y z
N MET A 1 -19.95 -51.20 21.78
CA MET A 1 -20.85 -50.04 21.56
C MET A 1 -20.15 -48.67 21.67
N ALA A 2 -18.98 -48.52 22.29
CA ALA A 2 -18.30 -47.22 22.46
C ALA A 2 -17.76 -46.58 21.16
N ARG A 3 -17.26 -47.40 20.23
CA ARG A 3 -16.56 -46.96 19.00
C ARG A 3 -17.41 -46.13 18.02
N GLY A 4 -18.75 -46.21 18.09
CA GLY A 4 -19.67 -45.39 17.28
C GLY A 4 -19.95 -44.01 17.88
N LYS A 5 -19.95 -43.92 19.22
CA LYS A 5 -20.13 -42.65 19.96
C LYS A 5 -18.93 -41.72 19.77
N GLU A 6 -17.72 -42.28 19.84
CA GLU A 6 -16.46 -41.52 19.62
C GLU A 6 -16.36 -40.96 18.19
N LYS A 7 -16.79 -41.71 17.17
CA LYS A 7 -16.82 -41.24 15.78
C LYS A 7 -17.80 -40.07 15.57
N GLY A 8 -18.97 -40.11 16.23
CA GLY A 8 -19.95 -39.02 16.16
C GLY A 8 -19.47 -37.75 16.87
N GLN A 9 -18.82 -37.90 18.02
CA GLN A 9 -18.22 -36.78 18.75
C GLN A 9 -17.08 -36.13 17.95
N ALA A 10 -16.17 -36.94 17.39
CA ALA A 10 -15.08 -36.43 16.54
C ALA A 10 -15.58 -35.69 15.29
N MET A 11 -16.68 -36.17 14.68
CA MET A 11 -17.33 -35.46 13.56
C MET A 11 -17.93 -34.11 14.00
N ALA A 12 -18.55 -34.05 15.17
CA ALA A 12 -19.11 -32.80 15.69
C ALA A 12 -18.02 -31.78 16.06
N GLU A 13 -16.93 -32.23 16.69
CA GLU A 13 -15.76 -31.40 17.00
C GLU A 13 -15.10 -30.87 15.73
N PHE A 14 -14.91 -31.73 14.71
CA PHE A 14 -14.37 -31.32 13.42
C PHE A 14 -15.28 -30.30 12.72
N ALA A 15 -16.59 -30.53 12.69
CA ALA A 15 -17.55 -29.61 12.09
C ALA A 15 -17.58 -28.24 12.79
N LEU A 16 -17.28 -28.20 14.08
CA LEU A 16 -17.20 -26.95 14.85
C LEU A 16 -15.87 -26.22 14.65
N VAL A 17 -14.76 -26.95 14.60
CA VAL A 17 -13.41 -26.37 14.46
C VAL A 17 -13.14 -25.88 13.03
N MET A 18 -13.65 -26.56 12.01
CA MET A 18 -13.36 -26.22 10.60
C MET A 18 -13.75 -24.78 10.22
N PRO A 19 -14.96 -24.28 10.52
CA PRO A 19 -15.32 -22.88 10.27
C PRO A 19 -14.39 -21.88 10.96
N ILE A 20 -13.96 -22.18 12.19
CA ILE A 20 -13.06 -21.33 12.96
C ILE A 20 -11.68 -21.26 12.28
N LEU A 21 -11.15 -22.41 11.86
CA LEU A 21 -9.87 -22.45 11.14
C LEU A 21 -9.95 -21.72 9.80
N ILE A 22 -11.06 -21.87 9.07
CA ILE A 22 -11.28 -21.14 7.81
C ILE A 22 -11.29 -19.63 8.07
N LEU A 23 -12.04 -19.16 9.07
CA LEU A 23 -12.05 -17.74 9.44
C LEU A 23 -10.68 -17.23 9.87
N LEU A 24 -9.92 -18.04 10.61
CA LEU A 24 -8.56 -17.69 11.03
C LEU A 24 -7.61 -17.55 9.83
N LEU A 25 -7.66 -18.49 8.89
CA LEU A 25 -6.86 -18.44 7.66
C LEU A 25 -7.20 -17.19 6.84
N PHE A 26 -8.49 -16.91 6.62
CA PHE A 26 -8.91 -15.70 5.93
C PHE A 26 -8.45 -14.43 6.67
N GLY A 27 -8.60 -14.37 8.00
CA GLY A 27 -8.14 -13.25 8.80
C GLY A 27 -6.63 -13.00 8.67
N MET A 28 -5.81 -14.05 8.73
CA MET A 28 -4.37 -13.96 8.51
C MET A 28 -4.03 -13.49 7.09
N THR A 29 -4.71 -14.02 6.07
CA THR A 29 -4.54 -13.58 4.70
C THR A 29 -4.88 -12.10 4.53
N PHE A 30 -6.02 -11.63 5.05
CA PHE A 30 -6.37 -10.21 5.00
C PHE A 30 -5.36 -9.32 5.72
N ALA A 31 -4.88 -9.74 6.89
CA ALA A 31 -3.84 -9.01 7.61
C ALA A 31 -2.55 -8.89 6.79
N ALA A 32 -2.12 -9.97 6.14
CA ALA A 32 -0.94 -9.96 5.27
C ALA A 32 -1.14 -9.03 4.05
N PHE A 33 -2.29 -9.08 3.39
CA PHE A 33 -2.61 -8.17 2.28
C PHE A 33 -2.64 -6.71 2.73
N TYR A 34 -3.20 -6.43 3.91
CA TYR A 34 -3.23 -5.09 4.47
C TYR A 34 -1.82 -4.56 4.74
N ALA A 35 -0.96 -5.38 5.37
CA ALA A 35 0.44 -5.02 5.62
C ALA A 35 1.21 -4.78 4.31
N PHE A 36 1.02 -5.64 3.31
CA PHE A 36 1.66 -5.50 2.00
C PHE A 36 1.20 -4.23 1.27
N ARG A 37 -0.10 -3.93 1.33
CA ARG A 37 -0.67 -2.70 0.77
C ARG A 37 -0.18 -1.44 1.49
N SER A 38 -0.01 -1.49 2.80
CA SER A 38 0.61 -0.41 3.57
C SER A 38 2.06 -0.17 3.12
N ALA A 39 2.86 -1.23 2.96
CA ALA A 39 4.24 -1.11 2.52
C ALA A 39 4.37 -0.51 1.12
N ALA A 40 3.48 -0.88 0.19
CA ALA A 40 3.47 -0.27 -1.15
C ALA A 40 2.98 1.17 -1.15
N THR A 41 2.11 1.55 -0.21
CA THR A 41 1.72 2.95 -0.01
C THR A 41 2.92 3.79 0.40
N ASP A 42 3.72 3.30 1.36
CA ASP A 42 4.95 3.96 1.79
C ASP A 42 5.97 4.06 0.65
N TRP A 43 6.13 2.97 -0.12
CA TRP A 43 6.99 2.96 -1.30
C TRP A 43 6.56 4.00 -2.35
N GLY A 44 5.26 4.06 -2.67
CA GLY A 44 4.73 5.01 -3.63
C GLY A 44 4.97 6.45 -3.20
N VAL A 45 4.65 6.78 -1.94
CA VAL A 45 4.90 8.12 -1.38
C VAL A 45 6.39 8.47 -1.43
N PHE A 46 7.27 7.52 -1.12
CA PHE A 46 8.71 7.71 -1.21
C PHE A 46 9.18 7.99 -2.65
N ILE A 47 8.89 7.10 -3.60
CA ILE A 47 9.42 7.20 -4.96
C ILE A 47 8.87 8.42 -5.70
N THR A 48 7.59 8.75 -5.52
CA THR A 48 6.98 9.95 -6.12
C THR A 48 7.57 11.22 -5.51
N GLY A 49 7.85 11.25 -4.21
CA GLY A 49 8.49 12.40 -3.58
C GLY A 49 9.94 12.60 -4.01
N VAL A 50 10.70 11.51 -4.17
CA VAL A 50 12.05 11.56 -4.75
C VAL A 50 11.98 12.07 -6.20
N ALA A 51 11.10 11.54 -7.04
CA ALA A 51 11.00 11.94 -8.45
C ALA A 51 10.44 13.36 -8.67
N SER A 52 9.68 13.89 -7.71
CA SER A 52 9.17 15.27 -7.75
C SER A 52 10.23 16.31 -7.39
N GLY A 53 11.17 15.95 -6.52
CA GLY A 53 12.23 16.86 -6.09
C GLY A 53 13.56 16.64 -6.77
N SER A 54 13.74 15.45 -7.34
CA SER A 54 14.84 15.17 -8.22
C SER A 54 14.57 15.77 -9.57
N TYR A 55 15.51 16.38 -10.27
CA TYR A 55 15.27 17.00 -11.58
C TYR A 55 14.46 18.31 -11.54
N ASN A 56 14.82 19.20 -12.48
CA ASN A 56 14.11 20.47 -12.69
C ASN A 56 12.72 20.26 -13.29
N THR A 57 12.58 19.24 -14.14
CA THR A 57 11.30 18.76 -14.66
C THR A 57 10.92 17.51 -13.87
N PRO A 58 9.87 17.56 -13.03
CA PRO A 58 9.47 16.41 -12.21
C PRO A 58 9.21 15.16 -13.07
N ALA A 59 9.89 14.05 -12.77
CA ALA A 59 9.70 12.77 -13.45
C ALA A 59 8.61 11.92 -12.77
N THR A 60 7.54 12.57 -12.31
CA THR A 60 6.50 11.93 -11.48
C THR A 60 5.70 10.89 -12.24
N GLU A 61 5.60 10.99 -13.56
CA GLU A 61 4.91 10.01 -14.41
C GLU A 61 5.59 8.64 -14.34
N HIS A 62 6.90 8.58 -14.58
CA HIS A 62 7.69 7.36 -14.44
C HIS A 62 7.68 6.80 -13.01
N ALA A 63 7.64 7.66 -11.99
CA ALA A 63 7.53 7.21 -10.61
C ALA A 63 6.17 6.58 -10.31
N ARG A 64 5.08 7.07 -10.91
CA ARG A 64 3.73 6.50 -10.77
C ARG A 64 3.62 5.12 -11.41
N GLU A 65 4.31 4.87 -12.53
CA GLU A 65 4.37 3.54 -13.17
C GLU A 65 5.01 2.47 -12.27
N ASN A 66 5.84 2.88 -11.31
CA ASN A 66 6.52 1.98 -10.36
C ASN A 66 5.72 1.77 -9.04
N VAL A 67 4.54 2.36 -8.92
CA VAL A 67 3.64 2.12 -7.79
C VAL A 67 2.86 0.83 -8.08
N LEU A 68 3.00 -0.15 -7.19
CA LEU A 68 2.46 -1.50 -7.41
C LEU A 68 0.93 -1.54 -7.61
N TRP A 69 0.21 -0.59 -7.01
CA TRP A 69 -1.24 -0.48 -7.14
C TRP A 69 -1.62 0.81 -7.88
N PRO A 70 -2.31 0.72 -9.03
CA PRO A 70 -2.71 1.89 -9.80
C PRO A 70 -3.57 2.89 -9.01
N ASP A 71 -4.46 2.39 -8.16
CA ASP A 71 -5.35 3.24 -7.36
C ASP A 71 -4.59 4.04 -6.29
N LEU A 72 -3.47 3.50 -5.78
CA LEU A 72 -2.57 4.25 -4.90
C LEU A 72 -1.83 5.32 -5.70
N ALA A 73 -1.37 4.97 -6.91
CA ALA A 73 -0.62 5.88 -7.78
C ALA A 73 -1.39 7.18 -8.00
N ASP A 74 -2.69 7.12 -8.29
CA ASP A 74 -3.53 8.30 -8.55
C ASP A 74 -3.77 9.16 -7.30
N ARG A 75 -3.74 8.55 -6.11
CA ARG A 75 -4.04 9.23 -4.83
C ARG A 75 -2.82 9.86 -4.17
N ILE A 76 -1.60 9.61 -4.69
CA ILE A 76 -0.38 10.24 -4.16
C ILE A 76 -0.28 11.67 -4.64
N HIS A 77 -0.14 12.58 -3.67
CA HIS A 77 0.10 14.00 -3.89
C HIS A 77 1.54 14.33 -3.55
N ALA A 78 2.29 14.83 -4.52
CA ALA A 78 3.65 15.33 -4.31
C ALA A 78 3.76 16.76 -4.83
N GLY A 79 4.50 17.59 -4.10
CA GLY A 79 4.73 18.98 -4.46
C GLY A 79 5.94 19.57 -3.75
N GLN A 80 6.50 20.62 -4.35
CA GLN A 80 7.58 21.38 -3.73
C GLN A 80 7.00 22.34 -2.70
N SER A 81 7.41 22.22 -1.43
CA SER A 81 6.96 23.09 -0.34
C SER A 81 7.88 24.29 -0.10
N GLY A 82 9.02 24.34 -0.78
CA GLY A 82 10.02 25.40 -0.67
C GLY A 82 11.29 25.06 -1.47
N PRO A 83 12.31 25.93 -1.47
CA PRO A 83 13.56 25.68 -2.19
C PRO A 83 14.19 24.38 -1.70
N ARG A 84 14.35 23.41 -2.63
CA ARG A 84 14.93 22.09 -2.37
C ARG A 84 14.17 21.28 -1.32
N GLN A 85 12.89 21.57 -1.10
CA GLN A 85 12.03 20.84 -0.19
C GLN A 85 10.85 20.26 -0.95
N VAL A 86 10.68 18.95 -0.83
CA VAL A 86 9.56 18.23 -1.44
C VAL A 86 8.80 17.49 -0.37
N ARG A 87 7.49 17.58 -0.48
CA ARG A 87 6.56 16.84 0.36
C ARG A 87 5.76 15.92 -0.53
N SER A 88 5.73 14.65 -0.15
CA SER A 88 4.85 13.65 -0.76
C SER A 88 3.97 13.07 0.33
N LEU A 89 2.68 12.89 0.03
CA LEU A 89 1.71 12.41 0.98
C LEU A 89 0.58 11.64 0.29
N ILE A 90 -0.05 10.78 1.07
CA ILE A 90 -1.27 10.08 0.71
C ILE A 90 -2.14 9.95 1.96
N SER A 91 -3.45 10.07 1.77
CA SER A 91 -4.44 9.78 2.80
C SER A 91 -5.59 9.03 2.13
N ILE A 92 -5.82 7.81 2.59
CA ILE A 92 -6.89 6.92 2.15
C ILE A 92 -7.79 6.67 3.35
N GLU A 93 -9.09 6.85 3.13
CA GLU A 93 -10.12 6.53 4.10
C GLU A 93 -11.32 6.00 3.33
N ASP A 94 -11.33 4.67 3.14
CA ASP A 94 -12.36 3.97 2.38
C ASP A 94 -13.04 2.92 3.26
N SER A 95 -14.33 2.73 3.05
CA SER A 95 -15.10 1.69 3.73
C SER A 95 -16.03 1.00 2.75
N ARG A 96 -16.14 -0.32 2.86
CA ARG A 96 -17.02 -1.13 2.01
C ARG A 96 -17.66 -2.25 2.81
N ASP A 97 -18.91 -2.55 2.48
CA ASP A 97 -19.60 -3.70 3.04
C ASP A 97 -19.04 -4.98 2.45
N TRP A 98 -18.84 -5.98 3.30
CA TRP A 98 -18.36 -7.30 2.96
C TRP A 98 -19.39 -8.36 3.35
N ILE A 99 -19.14 -9.59 2.93
CA ILE A 99 -19.93 -10.79 3.27
C ILE A 99 -20.16 -10.86 4.80
N PHE A 100 -21.34 -11.34 5.19
CA PHE A 100 -21.77 -11.50 6.58
C PHE A 100 -21.92 -10.18 7.37
N GLY A 101 -22.11 -9.05 6.69
CA GLY A 101 -22.31 -7.75 7.35
C GLY A 101 -21.04 -7.20 7.99
N ILE A 102 -19.88 -7.77 7.67
CA ILE A 102 -18.58 -7.26 8.11
C ILE A 102 -18.27 -6.02 7.28
N ARG A 103 -17.96 -4.90 7.93
CA ARG A 103 -17.50 -3.69 7.25
C ARG A 103 -15.99 -3.70 7.14
N LEU A 104 -15.46 -3.72 5.93
CA LEU A 104 -14.03 -3.51 5.74
C LEU A 104 -13.73 -2.03 5.72
N ILE A 105 -12.69 -1.67 6.46
CA ILE A 105 -12.19 -0.30 6.58
C ILE A 105 -10.74 -0.30 6.15
N GLU A 106 -10.41 0.58 5.22
CA GLU A 106 -9.05 0.87 4.80
C GLU A 106 -8.73 2.31 5.19
N ALA A 107 -7.80 2.46 6.12
CA ALA A 107 -7.33 3.77 6.56
C ALA A 107 -5.80 3.78 6.51
N GLN A 108 -5.25 4.46 5.50
CA GLN A 108 -3.81 4.53 5.29
C GLN A 108 -3.40 5.99 5.16
N ARG A 109 -2.38 6.39 5.92
CA ARG A 109 -1.83 7.74 5.87
C ARG A 109 -0.31 7.63 5.88
N ALA A 110 0.32 8.21 4.89
CA ALA A 110 1.77 8.27 4.80
C ALA A 110 2.20 9.64 4.29
N ALA A 111 3.33 10.13 4.79
CA ALA A 111 3.91 11.38 4.35
C ALA A 111 5.43 11.31 4.46
N THR A 112 6.12 11.79 3.42
CA THR A 112 7.57 11.91 3.38
C THR A 112 7.94 13.35 3.07
N HIS A 113 9.01 13.81 3.71
CA HIS A 113 9.56 15.14 3.53
C HIS A 113 11.02 14.99 3.13
N PHE A 114 11.36 15.47 1.94
CA PHE A 114 12.70 15.42 1.40
C PHE A 114 13.31 16.82 1.40
N ARG A 115 14.57 16.90 1.84
CA ARG A 115 15.42 18.07 1.60
C ARG A 115 16.59 17.63 0.73
N LEU A 116 16.63 18.14 -0.50
CA LEU A 116 17.54 17.63 -1.52
C LEU A 116 18.77 18.55 -1.65
N TRP A 117 19.95 17.99 -1.40
CA TRP A 117 21.17 18.79 -1.23
C TRP A 117 21.91 19.08 -2.55
N ARG A 118 21.66 18.31 -3.62
CA ARG A 118 22.27 18.50 -4.95
C ARG A 118 21.33 18.03 -6.06
N PHE A 119 21.05 18.89 -7.04
CA PHE A 119 20.73 18.47 -8.41
C PHE A 119 21.80 19.03 -9.33
N TYR A 120 22.46 18.13 -10.08
CA TYR A 120 23.01 18.49 -11.38
C TYR A 120 21.85 18.98 -12.26
N PRO A 121 22.08 19.93 -13.18
CA PRO A 121 21.07 20.26 -14.18
C PRO A 121 20.56 18.96 -14.79
N GLY A 122 19.26 18.90 -15.08
CA GLY A 122 18.64 17.72 -15.70
C GLY A 122 19.39 17.25 -16.95
N PRO A 123 18.94 16.16 -17.61
CA PRO A 123 19.54 15.75 -18.88
C PRO A 123 19.67 17.00 -19.78
N PRO A 124 20.86 17.24 -20.37
CA PRO A 124 21.10 18.48 -21.11
C PRO A 124 19.98 18.67 -22.12
N PRO A 125 19.50 19.92 -22.32
CA PRO A 125 18.53 20.19 -23.37
C PRO A 125 19.06 19.61 -24.68
N ALA A 126 18.17 19.08 -25.52
CA ALA A 126 18.58 18.51 -26.80
C ALA A 126 19.41 19.56 -27.58
N GLY A 127 20.73 19.34 -27.65
CA GLY A 127 21.70 20.26 -28.26
C GLY A 127 22.61 21.09 -27.33
N GLY A 128 22.64 20.86 -26.01
CA GLY A 128 23.56 21.57 -25.10
C GLY A 128 24.95 20.90 -24.97
N ILE A 129 26.01 21.64 -25.26
CA ILE A 129 27.41 21.32 -24.90
C ILE A 129 27.72 22.05 -23.58
N GLU A 130 28.48 21.39 -22.70
CA GLU A 130 28.86 21.85 -21.34
C GLU A 130 29.37 23.30 -21.24
#